data_AF-A0A4R0KXU3-F1
#
_entry.id   AF-A0A4R0KXU3-F1
#
_cell.length_a   1.000
_cell.length_b   1.000
_cell.length_c   1.000
_cell.angle_alpha   90.00
_cell.angle_beta   90.00
_cell.angle_gamma   90.00
#
_symmetry.space_group_name_H-M   'P 1'
#
loop_
_entity.id
_entity.type
_entity.pdbx_description
1 polymer ?
#
loop_
_entity_poly.entity_id
_entity_poly.type
_entity_poly.pdbx_seq_one_letter_code
_entity_poly.pdbx_strand_id
1 'polypeptide(L)'
;MRVLGKVLLVLVAVVGVVGLAFGGFMAALWGFADQYAAHYDYKVGFKDPGDECGNNELSVDRADGAPLACGYGGSSGKLPGFSDEQNAEVIALSRELGAGGFTDAERDQLQRRVDRIVASLPADRLPQHAWLWGWQLGVLGLLSLVVPITVVRTATRRIRR
;
A
#
# COMPACT_ATOMS: atom_id res chain seq x y z
N MET A 1 -42.44 -27.06 -15.26
CA MET A 1 -41.11 -27.38 -14.67
C MET A 1 -39.91 -26.85 -15.50
N ARG A 2 -39.87 -27.00 -16.83
CA ARG A 2 -38.71 -26.54 -17.65
C ARG A 2 -38.42 -25.03 -17.61
N VAL A 3 -39.43 -24.18 -17.42
CA VAL A 3 -39.25 -22.70 -17.35
C VAL A 3 -38.66 -22.30 -16.00
N LEU A 4 -39.17 -22.87 -14.90
CA LEU A 4 -38.68 -22.62 -13.55
C LEU A 4 -37.19 -22.96 -13.40
N GLY A 5 -36.76 -24.10 -13.95
CA GLY A 5 -35.36 -24.51 -13.95
C GLY A 5 -34.43 -23.56 -14.72
N LYS A 6 -34.90 -22.97 -15.84
CA LYS A 6 -34.13 -21.97 -16.59
C LYS A 6 -33.98 -20.66 -15.82
N VAL A 7 -35.06 -20.19 -15.18
CA VAL A 7 -35.05 -18.96 -14.38
C VAL A 7 -34.11 -19.10 -13.19
N LEU A 8 -34.17 -20.24 -12.48
CA LEU A 8 -33.28 -20.51 -11.35
C LEU A 8 -31.80 -20.52 -11.77
N LEU A 9 -31.49 -21.15 -12.91
CA LEU A 9 -30.12 -21.24 -13.42
C LEU A 9 -29.58 -19.86 -13.83
N VAL A 10 -30.42 -19.02 -14.45
CA VAL A 10 -30.06 -17.62 -14.77
C VAL A 10 -29.82 -16.82 -13.49
N LEU A 11 -30.67 -16.94 -12.47
CA LEU A 11 -30.48 -16.23 -11.20
C LEU A 11 -29.17 -16.63 -10.51
N VAL A 12 -28.87 -17.93 -10.43
CA VAL A 12 -27.61 -18.43 -9.87
C VAL A 12 -26.41 -17.91 -10.67
N ALA A 13 -26.50 -17.91 -12.00
CA ALA A 13 -25.45 -17.37 -12.86
C ALA A 13 -25.24 -15.85 -12.61
N VAL A 14 -26.32 -15.08 -12.50
CA VAL A 14 -26.25 -13.63 -12.23
C VAL A 14 -25.61 -13.37 -10.86
N VAL A 15 -26.05 -14.08 -9.82
CA VAL A 15 -25.48 -13.95 -8.47
C VAL A 15 -23.99 -14.32 -8.46
N GLY A 16 -23.61 -15.41 -9.15
CA GLY A 16 -22.21 -15.81 -9.28
C GLY A 16 -21.36 -14.76 -10.00
N VAL A 17 -21.87 -14.20 -11.11
CA VAL A 17 -21.21 -13.14 -11.88
C VAL A 17 -21.04 -11.86 -11.05
N VAL A 18 -22.06 -11.46 -10.30
CA VAL A 18 -22.00 -10.27 -9.42
C VAL A 18 -21.04 -10.50 -8.27
N GLY A 19 -21.07 -11.66 -7.62
CA GLY A 19 -20.15 -12.00 -6.53
C GLY A 19 -18.70 -12.03 -7.00
N LEU A 20 -18.44 -12.60 -8.17
CA LEU A 20 -17.10 -12.69 -8.76
C LEU A 20 -16.58 -11.32 -9.22
N ALA A 21 -17.48 -10.44 -9.70
CA ALA A 21 -17.14 -9.07 -10.03
C ALA A 21 -16.80 -8.25 -8.77
N PHE A 22 -17.64 -8.33 -7.73
CA PHE A 22 -17.42 -7.59 -6.48
C PHE A 22 -16.17 -8.08 -5.75
N GLY A 23 -16.00 -9.40 -5.62
CA GLY A 23 -14.81 -10.00 -5.03
C GLY A 23 -13.53 -9.65 -5.80
N GLY A 24 -13.60 -9.68 -7.14
CA GLY A 24 -12.50 -9.25 -8.01
C GLY A 24 -12.10 -7.79 -7.81
N PHE A 25 -13.10 -6.91 -7.78
CA PHE A 25 -12.87 -5.48 -7.56
C PHE A 25 -12.25 -5.20 -6.18
N MET A 26 -12.75 -5.83 -5.12
CA MET A 26 -12.20 -5.66 -3.77
C MET A 26 -10.77 -6.21 -3.66
N ALA A 27 -10.49 -7.38 -4.24
CA ALA A 27 -9.15 -7.94 -4.30
C ALA A 27 -8.18 -7.02 -5.07
N ALA A 28 -8.66 -6.41 -6.16
CA ALA A 28 -7.86 -5.46 -6.92
C ALA A 28 -7.55 -4.21 -6.10
N LEU A 29 -8.56 -3.61 -5.46
CA LEU A 29 -8.38 -2.44 -4.59
C LEU A 29 -7.39 -2.71 -3.46
N TRP A 30 -7.55 -3.83 -2.75
CA TRP A 30 -6.63 -4.22 -1.68
C TRP A 30 -5.22 -4.47 -2.21
N GLY A 31 -5.08 -5.18 -3.32
CA GLY A 31 -3.76 -5.45 -3.92
C GLY A 31 -3.03 -4.18 -4.35
N PHE A 32 -3.74 -3.21 -4.94
CA PHE A 32 -3.15 -1.92 -5.28
C PHE A 32 -2.87 -1.04 -4.06
N ALA A 33 -3.72 -1.08 -3.03
CA ALA A 33 -3.50 -0.36 -1.79
C ALA A 33 -2.25 -0.88 -1.06
N ASP A 34 -2.06 -2.19 -1.03
CA ASP A 34 -0.88 -2.84 -0.43
C ASP A 34 0.40 -2.52 -1.21
N GLN A 35 0.33 -2.56 -2.56
CA GLN A 35 1.44 -2.13 -3.41
C GLN A 35 1.78 -0.65 -3.24
N TYR A 36 0.76 0.19 -3.05
CA TYR A 36 0.95 1.61 -2.80
C TYR A 36 1.59 1.82 -1.42
N ALA A 37 1.13 1.12 -0.37
CA ALA A 37 1.73 1.18 0.96
C ALA A 37 3.21 0.79 0.94
N ALA A 38 3.56 -0.29 0.24
CA ALA A 38 4.94 -0.76 0.10
C ALA A 38 5.88 0.26 -0.59
N HIS A 39 5.35 1.22 -1.34
CA HIS A 39 6.15 2.33 -1.90
C HIS A 39 6.52 3.41 -0.88
N TYR A 40 5.89 3.40 0.30
CA TYR A 40 6.16 4.33 1.40
C TYR A 40 6.96 3.68 2.54
N ASP A 41 7.22 2.38 2.47
CA ASP A 41 8.19 1.73 3.34
C ASP A 41 9.52 2.47 3.20
N TYR A 42 10.08 2.91 4.32
CA TYR A 42 11.32 3.72 4.36
C TYR A 42 11.26 5.15 3.80
N LYS A 43 10.07 5.70 3.54
CA LYS A 43 9.94 7.14 3.28
C LYS A 43 9.90 7.93 4.58
N VAL A 44 10.67 9.02 4.63
CA VAL A 44 10.66 9.94 5.76
C VAL A 44 9.60 11.00 5.54
N GLY A 45 8.61 11.05 6.43
CA GLY A 45 7.58 12.08 6.45
C GLY A 45 8.02 13.30 7.26
N PHE A 46 7.98 14.49 6.67
CA PHE A 46 8.26 15.76 7.36
C PHE A 46 6.95 16.47 7.70
N LYS A 47 6.54 16.39 8.97
CA LYS A 47 5.18 16.71 9.43
C LYS A 47 5.21 17.68 10.62
N ASP A 48 4.07 18.29 10.91
CA ASP A 48 3.89 19.11 12.10
C ASP A 48 3.21 18.30 13.23
N PRO A 49 3.41 18.63 14.53
CA PRO A 49 2.74 17.95 15.62
C PRO A 49 1.21 18.00 15.49
N GLY A 50 0.58 16.83 15.50
CA GLY A 50 -0.87 16.68 15.32
C GLY A 50 -1.30 16.33 13.89
N ASP A 51 -0.38 16.31 12.93
CA ASP A 51 -0.64 15.80 11.59
C ASP A 51 -0.84 14.29 11.56
N GLU A 52 -1.56 13.82 10.53
CA GLU A 52 -1.60 12.40 10.19
C GLU A 52 -0.24 11.96 9.59
N CYS A 53 0.36 10.91 10.16
CA CYS A 53 1.64 10.31 9.73
C CYS A 53 1.59 9.78 8.28
N GLY A 54 0.39 9.54 7.74
CA GLY A 54 0.20 8.85 6.46
C GLY A 54 0.80 7.43 6.51
N ASN A 55 1.27 6.94 5.36
CA ASN A 55 1.89 5.62 5.24
C ASN A 55 3.40 5.62 5.46
N ASN A 56 3.98 6.68 6.05
CA ASN A 56 5.42 6.77 6.28
C ASN A 56 5.77 6.13 7.63
N GLU A 57 6.76 5.26 7.65
CA GLU A 57 7.17 4.57 8.88
C GLU A 57 8.04 5.43 9.80
N LEU A 58 8.73 6.42 9.24
CA LEU A 58 9.43 7.44 10.01
C LEU A 58 8.83 8.81 9.71
N SER A 59 8.14 9.39 10.68
CA SER A 59 7.72 10.80 10.64
C SER A 59 8.59 11.62 11.59
N VAL A 60 9.10 12.74 11.10
CA VAL A 60 9.89 13.70 11.86
C VAL A 60 9.22 15.06 11.86
N ASP A 61 9.32 15.75 13.00
CA ASP A 61 8.86 17.11 13.14
C ASP A 61 9.67 18.00 12.21
N ARG A 62 8.98 18.82 11.43
CA ARG A 62 9.62 19.74 10.50
C ARG A 62 10.43 20.81 11.22
N ALA A 63 10.08 21.18 12.45
CA ALA A 63 10.67 22.29 13.18
C ALA A 63 11.99 21.96 13.89
N ASP A 64 12.11 20.73 14.43
CA ASP A 64 13.28 20.33 15.23
C ASP A 64 13.86 18.95 14.84
N GLY A 65 13.24 18.26 13.87
CA GLY A 65 13.66 16.93 13.44
C GLY A 65 13.47 15.82 14.46
N ALA A 66 12.70 16.05 15.53
CA ALA A 66 12.35 15.03 16.48
C ALA A 66 11.42 13.98 15.84
N PRO A 67 11.58 12.69 16.17
CA PRO A 67 10.66 11.66 15.71
C PRO A 67 9.26 11.90 16.30
N LEU A 68 8.26 11.97 15.42
CA LEU A 68 6.87 12.11 15.80
C LEU A 68 6.22 10.73 15.97
N ALA A 69 5.48 10.55 17.06
CA ALA A 69 4.50 9.48 17.19
C ALA A 69 3.16 10.02 16.68
N CYS A 70 2.75 9.71 15.45
CA CYS A 70 1.40 10.06 15.02
C CYS A 70 0.41 8.91 15.23
N GLY A 71 -0.74 9.25 15.82
CA GLY A 71 -1.91 8.37 15.94
C GLY A 71 -1.81 7.25 16.98
N TYR A 72 -2.95 6.59 17.21
CA TYR A 72 -3.21 5.61 18.28
C TYR A 72 -2.47 4.25 18.13
N GLY A 73 -1.56 4.13 17.16
CA GLY A 73 -0.81 2.90 16.88
C GLY A 73 0.50 3.10 16.11
N GLY A 74 0.96 4.34 15.91
CA GLY A 74 2.22 4.60 15.23
C GLY A 74 3.41 4.23 16.12
N SER A 75 4.28 3.33 15.65
CA SER A 75 5.58 3.14 16.29
C SER A 75 6.44 4.38 16.06
N SER A 76 6.78 5.09 17.13
CA SER A 76 7.69 6.22 17.05
C SER A 76 9.07 5.79 16.58
N GLY A 77 9.50 6.34 15.45
CA GLY A 77 10.92 6.47 15.13
C GLY A 77 11.69 5.18 14.84
N LYS A 78 11.02 4.05 14.58
CA LYS A 78 11.71 2.82 14.18
C LYS A 78 11.33 2.41 12.77
N LEU A 79 12.34 2.36 11.91
CA LEU A 79 12.24 1.79 10.57
C LEU A 79 12.33 0.25 10.67
N PRO A 80 11.47 -0.50 9.98
CA PRO A 80 11.47 -1.96 10.02
C PRO A 80 12.77 -2.52 9.44
N GLY A 81 13.31 -3.56 10.08
CA GLY A 81 14.55 -4.20 9.65
C GLY A 81 15.83 -3.44 10.03
N PHE A 82 15.75 -2.19 10.48
CA PHE A 82 16.89 -1.43 10.98
C PHE A 82 17.27 -1.94 12.37
N SER A 83 18.58 -2.01 12.65
CA SER A 83 19.07 -2.25 14.01
C SER A 83 18.79 -1.03 14.91
N ASP A 84 18.90 -1.19 16.22
CA ASP A 84 18.73 -0.08 17.15
C ASP A 84 19.80 1.01 16.92
N GLU A 85 21.02 0.63 16.54
CA GLU A 85 22.09 1.58 16.18
C GLU A 85 21.79 2.33 14.89
N GLN A 86 21.26 1.65 13.86
CA GLN A 86 20.87 2.28 12.60
C GLN A 86 19.71 3.26 12.80
N ASN A 87 18.72 2.89 13.61
CA ASN A 87 17.63 3.79 13.98
C ASN A 87 18.15 5.00 14.77
N ALA A 88 19.02 4.78 15.76
CA ALA A 88 19.62 5.86 16.54
C ALA A 88 20.43 6.81 15.64
N GLU A 89 21.14 6.28 14.64
CA GLU A 89 21.87 7.08 13.66
C GLU A 89 20.93 7.99 12.84
N VAL A 90 19.85 7.42 12.29
CA VAL A 90 18.88 8.19 11.49
C VAL A 90 18.18 9.26 12.33
N ILE A 91 17.81 8.94 13.58
CA ILE A 91 17.20 9.90 14.51
C ILE A 91 18.18 11.01 14.90
N ALA A 92 19.46 10.67 15.14
CA ALA A 92 20.47 11.68 15.45
C ALA A 92 20.66 12.63 14.26
N LEU A 93 20.76 12.07 13.05
CA LEU A 93 20.87 12.85 11.82
C LEU A 93 19.62 13.72 11.60
N SER A 94 18.41 13.20 11.85
CA SER A 94 17.19 13.98 11.68
C SER A 94 17.15 15.19 12.62
N ARG A 95 17.57 15.04 13.87
CA ARG A 95 17.66 16.14 14.84
C ARG A 95 18.74 17.15 14.49
N GLU A 96 19.89 16.69 14.01
CA GLU A 96 20.99 17.57 13.59
C GLU A 96 20.57 18.44 12.41
N LEU A 97 20.00 17.82 11.38
CA LEU A 97 19.54 18.50 10.16
C LEU A 97 18.26 19.32 10.38
N GLY A 98 17.42 18.91 11.33
CA GLY A 98 16.18 19.58 11.66
C GLY A 98 16.35 20.75 12.65
N ALA A 99 17.55 21.01 13.16
CA ALA A 99 17.81 22.06 14.15
C ALA A 99 17.60 23.46 13.56
N GLY A 100 16.36 23.95 13.60
CA GLY A 100 15.94 25.22 12.99
C GLY A 100 15.07 25.06 11.73
N GLY A 101 14.66 23.83 11.44
CA GLY A 101 13.76 23.48 10.35
C GLY A 101 14.49 22.94 9.11
N PHE A 102 13.91 21.89 8.51
CA PHE A 102 14.51 21.25 7.34
C PHE A 102 14.40 22.09 6.05
N THR A 103 15.53 22.31 5.39
CA THR A 103 15.62 22.66 3.97
C THR A 103 15.42 21.43 3.07
N ASP A 104 15.08 21.64 1.79
CA ASP A 104 14.89 20.52 0.85
C ASP A 104 16.15 19.66 0.68
N ALA A 105 17.33 20.27 0.70
CA ALA A 105 18.60 19.55 0.60
C ALA A 105 18.86 18.62 1.80
N GLU A 106 18.46 19.06 2.99
CA GLU A 106 18.59 18.29 4.23
C GLU A 106 17.57 17.14 4.29
N ARG A 107 16.34 17.37 3.78
CA ARG A 107 15.34 16.30 3.63
C ARG A 107 15.86 15.21 2.72
N ASP A 108 16.43 15.59 1.57
CA ASP A 108 17.02 14.64 0.63
C ASP A 108 18.24 13.93 1.23
N GLN A 109 19.02 14.62 2.07
CA GLN A 109 20.16 14.01 2.77
C GLN A 109 19.71 12.92 3.74
N LEU A 110 18.69 13.20 4.55
CA LEU A 110 18.11 12.24 5.47
C LEU A 110 17.54 11.03 4.71
N GLN A 111 16.77 11.27 3.64
CA GLN A 111 16.23 10.20 2.81
C GLN A 111 17.34 9.35 2.17
N ARG A 112 18.38 9.97 1.61
CA ARG A 112 19.54 9.24 1.05
C ARG A 112 20.25 8.38 2.10
N ARG A 113 20.27 8.80 3.37
CA ARG A 113 20.87 7.99 4.44
C ARG A 113 20.04 6.75 4.71
N VAL A 114 18.71 6.91 4.81
CA VAL A 114 17.76 5.80 4.93
C VAL A 114 17.89 4.84 3.76
N ASP A 115 17.86 5.35 2.52
CA ASP A 115 17.99 4.54 1.30
C ASP A 115 19.29 3.73 1.28
N ARG A 116 20.39 4.32 1.75
CA ARG A 116 21.70 3.62 1.84
C ARG A 116 21.68 2.49 2.85
N ILE A 117 21.03 2.69 4.00
CA ILE A 117 20.90 1.64 5.02
C ILE A 117 20.02 0.51 4.47
N VAL A 118 18.87 0.84 3.87
CA VAL A 118 17.97 -0.14 3.21
C VAL A 118 18.71 -0.97 2.17
N ALA A 119 19.50 -0.34 1.31
CA ALA A 119 20.28 -1.04 0.28
C ALA A 119 21.33 -2.03 0.85
N SER A 120 21.71 -1.87 2.12
CA SER A 120 22.63 -2.77 2.82
C SER A 120 21.94 -3.82 3.69
N LEU A 121 20.62 -3.75 3.85
CA LEU A 121 19.89 -4.72 4.66
C LEU A 121 19.85 -6.09 3.95
N PRO A 122 19.99 -7.19 4.70
CA PRO A 122 19.79 -8.51 4.13
C PRO A 122 18.30 -8.72 3.81
N ALA A 123 18.01 -9.55 2.81
CA ALA A 123 16.67 -9.73 2.25
C ALA A 123 15.62 -10.25 3.26
N ASP A 124 16.05 -10.92 4.33
CA ASP A 124 15.20 -11.40 5.42
C ASP A 124 14.74 -10.29 6.38
N ARG A 125 15.41 -9.13 6.39
CA ARG A 125 15.07 -7.99 7.25
C ARG A 125 14.28 -6.90 6.54
N LEU A 126 14.33 -6.87 5.22
CA LEU A 126 13.43 -6.02 4.45
C LEU A 126 11.99 -6.50 4.69
N PRO A 127 11.01 -5.60 4.89
CA PRO A 127 9.63 -5.97 4.99
C PRO A 127 9.29 -6.75 3.72
N GLN A 128 8.92 -8.01 3.92
CA GLN A 128 8.61 -8.93 2.84
C GLN A 128 7.20 -8.62 2.34
N HIS A 129 6.98 -7.41 1.86
CA HIS A 129 5.96 -7.18 0.85
C HIS A 129 6.50 -7.88 -0.37
N ALA A 130 6.17 -9.16 -0.55
CA ALA A 130 6.51 -9.84 -1.77
C ALA A 130 5.99 -8.92 -2.88
N TRP A 131 6.90 -8.34 -3.68
CA TRP A 131 6.58 -7.39 -4.75
C TRP A 131 5.42 -7.88 -5.64
N LEU A 132 5.28 -9.20 -5.68
CA LEU A 132 4.25 -9.89 -6.42
C LEU A 132 2.92 -10.07 -5.69
N TRP A 133 2.79 -9.93 -4.36
CA TRP A 133 1.55 -10.29 -3.65
C TRP A 133 0.41 -9.30 -3.91
N GLY A 134 0.64 -8.00 -3.66
CA GLY A 134 -0.32 -6.94 -3.99
C GLY A 134 -0.61 -6.89 -5.50
N TRP A 135 0.43 -7.00 -6.33
CA TRP A 135 0.28 -7.06 -7.78
C TRP A 135 -0.47 -8.31 -8.29
N GLN A 136 -0.22 -9.49 -7.72
CA GLN A 136 -0.91 -10.74 -8.09
C GLN A 136 -2.39 -10.66 -7.72
N LEU A 137 -2.73 -10.15 -6.53
CA LEU A 137 -4.12 -9.92 -6.14
C LEU A 137 -4.78 -8.86 -7.02
N GLY A 138 -4.05 -7.79 -7.36
CA GLY A 138 -4.40 -6.78 -8.34
C GLY A 138 -4.79 -7.36 -9.69
N VAL A 139 -3.88 -8.14 -10.28
CA VAL A 139 -4.04 -8.78 -11.59
C VAL A 139 -5.11 -9.85 -11.56
N LEU A 140 -5.16 -10.71 -10.54
CA LEU A 140 -6.20 -11.72 -10.40
C LEU A 140 -7.59 -11.09 -10.25
N GLY A 141 -7.71 -10.01 -9.48
CA GLY A 141 -8.94 -9.24 -9.37
C GLY A 141 -9.37 -8.60 -10.68
N LEU A 142 -8.44 -8.05 -11.46
CA LEU A 142 -8.73 -7.55 -12.80
C LEU A 142 -9.14 -8.66 -13.78
N LEU A 143 -8.45 -9.81 -13.74
CA LEU A 143 -8.78 -10.96 -14.59
C LEU A 143 -10.16 -11.54 -14.25
N SER A 144 -10.53 -11.56 -12.98
CA SER A 144 -11.86 -12.02 -12.57
C SER A 144 -12.97 -11.09 -13.06
N LEU A 145 -12.70 -9.80 -13.31
CA LEU A 145 -13.63 -8.87 -13.97
C LEU A 145 -13.82 -9.13 -15.48
N VAL A 146 -12.89 -9.83 -16.15
CA VAL A 146 -13.01 -10.12 -17.59
C VAL A 146 -14.13 -11.13 -17.88
N VAL A 147 -14.34 -12.09 -16.99
CA VAL A 147 -15.41 -13.11 -17.08
C VAL A 147 -16.82 -12.48 -17.11
N PRO A 148 -17.23 -11.64 -16.14
CA PRO A 148 -18.54 -11.01 -16.16
C PRO A 148 -18.71 -10.07 -17.37
N ILE A 149 -17.66 -9.33 -17.77
CA ILE A 149 -17.71 -8.45 -18.94
C ILE A 149 -17.95 -9.24 -20.24
N THR A 150 -17.24 -10.36 -20.43
CA THR A 150 -17.41 -11.21 -21.62
C THR A 150 -18.78 -11.88 -21.66
N VAL A 151 -19.32 -12.30 -20.52
CA VAL A 151 -20.69 -12.84 -20.41
C VAL A 151 -21.73 -11.77 -20.76
N VAL A 152 -21.63 -10.56 -20.20
CA VAL A 152 -22.55 -9.46 -20.52
C VAL A 152 -22.45 -9.06 -22.00
N ARG A 153 -21.24 -8.97 -22.55
CA ARG A 153 -21.00 -8.61 -23.96
C ARG A 153 -21.55 -9.66 -24.93
N THR A 154 -21.43 -10.94 -24.62
CA THR A 154 -21.99 -12.02 -25.44
C THR A 154 -23.51 -12.09 -25.35
N ALA A 155 -24.08 -11.89 -24.15
CA ALA A 155 -25.52 -11.83 -23.95
C ALA A 155 -26.16 -10.65 -24.71
N THR A 156 -25.61 -9.45 -24.57
CA THR A 156 -26.11 -8.24 -25.25
C THR A 156 -25.99 -8.33 -26.78
N ARG A 157 -24.92 -8.95 -27.31
CA ARG A 157 -24.78 -9.21 -28.76
C ARG A 157 -25.84 -10.17 -29.31
N ARG A 158 -26.30 -11.14 -28.51
CA ARG A 158 -27.38 -12.06 -28.91
C ARG A 158 -28.76 -11.41 -28.89
N ILE A 159 -28.98 -10.42 -28.03
CA ILE A 159 -30.28 -9.71 -27.94
C ILE A 159 -30.44 -8.70 -29.09
N ARG A 160 -29.34 -8.17 -29.64
CA ARG A 160 -29.36 -7.22 -30.77
C ARG A 160 -29.46 -7.86 -32.16
N ARG A 161 -29.38 -9.19 -32.26
CA ARG A 161 -29.56 -9.95 -33.50
C ARG A 161 -30.94 -10.57 -33.51
#